data_AF-A0A0B2JWU6-F1
#
_entry.id   AF-A0A0B2JWU6-F1
#
_cell.length_a   1.000
_cell.length_b   1.000
_cell.length_c   1.000
_cell.angle_alpha   90.00
_cell.angle_beta   90.00
_cell.angle_gamma   90.00
#
_symmetry.space_group_name_H-M   'P 1'
#
loop_
_entity.id
_entity.type
_entity.pdbx_description
1 polymer ?
#
loop_
_entity_poly.entity_id
_entity_poly.type
_entity_poly.pdbx_seq_one_letter_code
_entity_poly.pdbx_strand_id
1 'polypeptide(L)'
;MAKFEIKMIFKKSANMASLHNEITNICNKTGNAILHEEGNVITYGSDSFNTFAPAFVHLIYSSILKNSLLDAIWKDYHGEHSCKKSIMEPIA
;
A
#
# COMPACT_ATOMS: atom_id res chain seq x y z
N MET A 1 1.63 -1.88 17.22
CA MET A 1 1.11 -2.68 16.10
C MET A 1 0.14 -1.75 15.38
N ALA A 2 0.36 -1.49 14.09
CA ALA A 2 -0.40 -0.46 13.39
C ALA A 2 -1.90 -0.81 13.39
N LYS A 3 -2.76 0.21 13.52
CA LYS A 3 -4.21 0.02 13.52
C LYS A 3 -4.80 -0.03 12.12
N PHE A 4 -4.09 0.54 11.14
CA PHE A 4 -4.47 0.58 9.73
C PHE A 4 -3.28 0.14 8.90
N GLU A 5 -3.45 -0.90 8.10
CA GLU A 5 -2.37 -1.49 7.30
C GLU A 5 -2.85 -1.80 5.88
N ILE A 6 -1.96 -1.71 4.90
CA ILE A 6 -2.17 -2.31 3.58
C ILE A 6 -1.04 -3.27 3.29
N LYS A 7 -1.41 -4.54 3.09
CA LYS A 7 -0.54 -5.55 2.50
C LYS A 7 -0.71 -5.55 0.99
N MET A 8 0.34 -5.19 0.27
CA MET A 8 0.39 -5.23 -1.19
C MET A 8 1.16 -6.46 -1.63
N ILE A 9 0.59 -7.20 -2.58
CA ILE A 9 1.18 -8.39 -3.18
C ILE A 9 1.45 -8.05 -4.65
N PHE A 10 2.69 -8.14 -5.07
CA PHE A 10 3.13 -7.79 -6.43
C PHE A 10 3.38 -9.02 -7.29
N LYS A 11 3.45 -8.83 -8.62
CA LYS A 11 3.91 -9.87 -9.54
C LYS A 11 5.34 -10.29 -9.17
N LYS A 12 5.64 -11.60 -9.23
CA LYS A 12 7.00 -12.11 -8.97
C LYS A 12 8.07 -11.54 -9.91
N SER A 13 7.66 -11.08 -11.10
CA SER A 13 8.54 -10.45 -12.09
C SER A 13 8.69 -8.94 -11.91
N ALA A 14 8.07 -8.34 -10.88
CA ALA A 14 8.13 -6.91 -10.66
C ALA A 14 9.50 -6.46 -10.13
N ASN A 15 9.88 -5.23 -10.44
CA ASN A 15 11.08 -4.62 -9.86
C ASN A 15 10.79 -4.17 -8.42
N MET A 16 11.08 -5.03 -7.45
CA MET A 16 10.80 -4.77 -6.03
C MET A 16 11.58 -3.57 -5.48
N ALA A 17 12.78 -3.27 -5.97
CA ALA A 17 13.53 -2.09 -5.53
C ALA A 17 12.81 -0.79 -5.92
N SER A 18 12.27 -0.72 -7.14
CA SER A 18 11.45 0.44 -7.57
C SER A 18 10.16 0.57 -6.78
N LEU A 19 9.50 -0.55 -6.48
CA LEU A 19 8.26 -0.57 -5.68
C LEU A 19 8.53 -0.15 -4.23
N HIS A 20 9.59 -0.68 -3.61
CA HIS A 20 10.02 -0.29 -2.27
C HIS A 20 10.27 1.22 -2.20
N ASN A 21 11.04 1.78 -3.13
CA ASN A 21 11.34 3.20 -3.14
C ASN A 21 10.08 4.06 -3.28
N GLU A 22 9.14 3.65 -4.14
CA GLU A 22 7.87 4.35 -4.33
C GLU A 22 7.02 4.33 -3.05
N ILE A 23 6.89 3.17 -2.40
CA ILE A 23 6.12 3.03 -1.15
C ILE A 23 6.80 3.80 -0.02
N THR A 24 8.12 3.73 0.11
CA THR A 24 8.90 4.52 1.07
C THR A 24 8.68 6.02 0.87
N ASN A 25 8.67 6.50 -0.38
CA ASN A 25 8.37 7.89 -0.69
C ASN A 25 6.96 8.29 -0.27
N ILE A 26 5.96 7.44 -0.52
CA ILE A 26 4.57 7.67 -0.10
C ILE A 26 4.47 7.70 1.43
N CYS A 27 5.09 6.74 2.11
CA CYS A 27 5.13 6.65 3.56
C CYS A 27 5.75 7.89 4.20
N ASN A 28 6.92 8.32 3.71
CA ASN A 28 7.62 9.50 4.20
C ASN A 28 6.79 10.79 4.04
N LYS A 29 6.05 10.94 2.93
CA LYS A 29 5.19 12.11 2.68
C LYS A 29 3.97 12.17 3.60
N THR A 30 3.53 11.03 4.11
CA THR A 30 2.23 10.88 4.78
C THR A 30 2.35 10.50 6.24
N GLY A 31 3.55 10.21 6.73
CA GLY A 31 3.81 9.77 8.10
C GLY A 31 3.48 8.29 8.35
N ASN A 32 3.40 7.48 7.30
CA ASN A 32 3.24 6.02 7.44
C ASN A 32 4.60 5.34 7.59
N ALA A 33 4.58 4.09 8.04
CA ALA A 33 5.77 3.25 8.14
C ALA A 33 5.62 1.99 7.30
N ILE A 34 6.71 1.54 6.67
CA ILE A 34 6.80 0.16 6.20
C ILE A 34 6.91 -0.75 7.42
N LEU A 35 6.02 -1.72 7.52
CA LEU A 35 5.89 -2.64 8.65
C LEU A 35 6.53 -3.99 8.36
N HIS A 36 6.44 -4.44 7.11
CA HIS A 36 6.98 -5.72 6.66
C HIS A 36 7.32 -5.67 5.18
N GLU A 37 8.40 -6.35 4.80
CA GLU A 37 8.77 -6.58 3.41
C GLU A 37 9.40 -7.97 3.28
N GLU A 38 8.83 -8.79 2.40
CA GLU A 38 9.32 -10.14 2.15
C GLU A 38 8.92 -10.60 0.74
N GLY A 39 9.91 -10.98 -0.06
CA GLY A 39 9.69 -11.44 -1.42
C GLY A 39 8.97 -10.40 -2.29
N ASN A 40 7.76 -10.72 -2.73
CA ASN A 40 6.91 -9.85 -3.55
C ASN A 40 5.81 -9.14 -2.73
N VAL A 41 5.99 -9.04 -1.41
CA VAL A 41 5.00 -8.46 -0.49
C VAL A 41 5.60 -7.28 0.26
N ILE A 42 4.87 -6.17 0.30
CA ILE A 42 5.19 -5.01 1.14
C ILE A 42 3.94 -4.64 1.93
N THR A 43 4.09 -4.50 3.24
CA THR A 43 3.05 -4.01 4.14
C THR A 43 3.47 -2.66 4.71
N TYR A 44 2.61 -1.66 4.62
CA TYR A 44 2.78 -0.39 5.34
C TYR A 44 1.55 -0.09 6.18
N GLY A 45 1.69 0.81 7.16
CA GLY A 45 0.55 1.23 7.97
C GLY A 45 0.84 2.40 8.91
N SER A 46 -0.19 2.73 9.68
CA SER A 46 -0.16 3.75 10.73
C SER A 46 -1.16 3.43 11.86
N ASP A 47 -0.97 4.06 13.01
CA ASP A 47 -1.89 3.98 14.16
C ASP A 47 -3.10 4.92 14.02
N SER A 48 -3.09 5.84 13.04
CA SER A 48 -4.13 6.86 12.83
C SER A 48 -4.66 6.83 11.41
N PHE A 49 -5.99 6.83 11.26
CA PHE A 49 -6.65 6.94 9.97
C PHE A 49 -6.25 8.22 9.21
N ASN A 50 -6.08 9.34 9.93
CA ASN A 50 -5.71 10.63 9.32
C ASN A 50 -4.30 10.59 8.69
N THR A 51 -3.42 9.75 9.22
CA THR A 51 -2.07 9.52 8.67
C THR A 51 -2.13 8.49 7.55
N PHE A 52 -2.94 7.46 7.72
CA PHE A 52 -3.07 6.35 6.78
C PHE A 52 -3.77 6.73 5.45
N ALA A 53 -4.91 7.41 5.51
CA ALA A 53 -5.75 7.68 4.35
C ALA A 53 -5.02 8.46 3.22
N PRO A 54 -4.18 9.48 3.51
CA PRO A 54 -3.37 10.12 2.48
C PRO A 54 -2.45 9.16 1.72
N ALA A 55 -1.83 8.18 2.38
CA ALA A 55 -0.98 7.21 1.70
C ALA A 55 -1.77 6.35 0.72
N PHE A 56 -2.96 5.92 1.13
CA PHE A 56 -3.87 5.18 0.26
C PHE A 56 -4.23 5.99 -0.99
N VAL A 57 -4.53 7.29 -0.84
CA VAL A 57 -4.78 8.17 -2.00
C VAL A 57 -3.57 8.24 -2.92
N HIS A 58 -2.35 8.36 -2.39
CA HIS A 58 -1.14 8.36 -3.21
C HIS A 58 -0.92 7.03 -3.96
N LEU A 59 -1.26 5.87 -3.37
CA LEU A 59 -1.20 4.58 -4.08
C LEU A 59 -2.10 4.59 -5.34
N ILE A 60 -3.30 5.18 -5.23
CA ILE A 60 -4.27 5.28 -6.34
C ILE A 60 -3.70 6.10 -7.51
N TYR A 61 -2.68 6.93 -7.30
CA TYR A 61 -2.06 7.69 -8.39
C TYR A 61 -0.72 7.11 -8.86
N SER A 62 -0.20 6.07 -8.21
CA SER A 62 1.08 5.48 -8.59
C SER A 62 0.95 4.43 -9.69
N SER A 63 1.34 4.79 -10.91
CA SER A 63 1.31 3.90 -12.08
C SER A 63 2.25 2.69 -11.93
N ILE A 64 3.42 2.89 -11.29
CA ILE A 64 4.41 1.83 -11.05
C ILE A 64 3.80 0.73 -10.16
N LEU A 65 3.12 1.14 -9.08
CA LEU A 65 2.43 0.23 -8.18
C LEU A 65 1.32 -0.52 -8.92
N LYS A 66 0.39 0.19 -9.59
CA LYS A 66 -0.74 -0.44 -10.30
C LYS A 66 -0.30 -1.46 -11.36
N ASN A 67 0.74 -1.16 -12.12
CA ASN A 67 1.23 -2.05 -13.18
C ASN A 67 1.77 -3.39 -12.63
N SER A 68 2.22 -3.37 -11.37
CA SER A 68 2.87 -4.51 -10.71
C SER A 68 1.98 -5.20 -9.69
N LEU A 69 0.87 -4.58 -9.28
CA LEU A 69 -0.02 -5.06 -8.23
C LEU A 69 -0.79 -6.30 -8.67
N LEU A 70 -0.69 -7.36 -7.87
CA LEU A 70 -1.47 -8.59 -8.02
C LEU A 70 -2.69 -8.55 -7.11
N ASP A 71 -2.53 -8.14 -5.86
CA ASP A 71 -3.60 -7.94 -4.90
C ASP A 71 -3.21 -6.94 -3.80
N ALA A 72 -4.21 -6.39 -3.11
CA ALA A 72 -4.03 -5.50 -1.96
C ALA A 72 -5.11 -5.74 -0.92
N ILE A 73 -4.68 -5.89 0.33
CA ILE A 73 -5.54 -6.18 1.49
C ILE A 73 -5.36 -5.04 2.47
N TRP A 74 -6.45 -4.31 2.73
CA TRP A 74 -6.56 -3.34 3.81
C TRP A 74 -6.94 -4.07 5.08
N LYS A 75 -6.28 -3.74 6.19
CA LYS A 75 -6.62 -4.21 7.52
C LYS A 75 -6.89 -3.04 8.46
N ASP A 76 -8.02 -3.08 9.16
CA ASP A 76 -8.34 -2.16 10.25
C ASP A 76 -9.04 -2.87 11.43
N TYR A 77 -9.72 -2.11 12.27
CA TYR A 77 -10.43 -2.60 13.45
C TYR A 77 -11.67 -3.44 13.13
N HIS A 78 -12.19 -3.40 11.90
CA HIS A 78 -13.29 -4.24 11.43
C HIS A 78 -12.81 -5.54 10.76
N GLY A 79 -11.50 -5.68 10.51
CA GLY A 79 -10.89 -6.86 9.92
C GLY A 79 -10.16 -6.57 8.62
N GLU A 80 -10.11 -7.57 7.75
CA GLU A 80 -9.37 -7.53 6.48
C GLU A 80 -10.34 -7.44 5.28
N HIS A 81 -10.03 -6.53 4.36
CA HIS A 81 -10.84 -6.25 3.18
C HIS A 81 -9.95 -6.09 1.95
N SER A 82 -10.33 -6.70 0.81
CA SER A 82 -9.61 -6.46 -0.44
C SER A 82 -9.85 -5.01 -0.91
N CYS A 83 -8.77 -4.27 -1.14
CA CYS A 83 -8.80 -2.89 -1.61
C CYS A 83 -8.21 -2.73 -3.02
N LYS A 84 -7.88 -3.85 -3.71
CA LYS A 84 -7.32 -3.85 -5.06
C LYS A 84 -8.18 -3.03 -6.03
N LYS A 85 -9.50 -3.27 -6.05
CA LYS A 85 -10.42 -2.57 -6.97
C LYS A 85 -10.31 -1.06 -6.80
N SER A 86 -10.36 -0.59 -5.56
CA SER A 86 -10.23 0.82 -5.21
C SER A 86 -8.88 1.44 -5.59
N ILE A 87 -7.79 0.64 -5.58
CA ILE A 87 -6.47 1.09 -6.06
C ILE A 87 -6.44 1.15 -7.60
N MET A 88 -7.09 0.21 -8.28
CA MET A 88 -7.02 0.09 -9.74
C MET A 88 -7.93 1.08 -10.47
N GLU A 89 -9.10 1.38 -9.92
CA GLU A 89 -10.09 2.25 -10.55
C GLU A 89 -9.75 3.74 -10.32
N PRO A 90 -9.96 4.61 -11.32
CA PRO A 90 -9.86 6.05 -11.11
C PRO A 90 -10.96 6.51 -10.14
N ILE A 91 -10.60 7.38 -9.19
CA ILE A 91 -11.58 8.11 -8.38
C ILE A 91 -12.33 9.03 -9.35
N ALA A 92 -13.63 8.81 -9.50
CA ALA A 92 -14.53 9.64 -10.33
C ALA A 92 -14.68 11.05 -9.77
#